data_AF-A0A950Q8T5-F1
#
_entry.id   AF-A0A950Q8T5-F1
#
_cell.length_a   1.000
_cell.length_b   1.000
_cell.length_c   1.000
_cell.angle_alpha   90.00
_cell.angle_beta   90.00
_cell.angle_gamma   90.00
#
_symmetry.space_group_name_H-M   'P 1'
#
loop_
_entity.id
_entity.type
_entity.pdbx_description
1 polymer ?
#
loop_
_entity_poly.entity_id
_entity_poly.type
_entity_poly.pdbx_seq_one_letter_code
_entity_poly.pdbx_strand_id
1 'polypeptide(L)'
;HELGTNAVKYGALSHDTGRVAIHWETTELNGKPAVRLTWQEVGGPPVQPPQRKGFGSTLIERALSGTQGRAALTFAPDGLLCVIDIAV
;
A
#
# COMPACT_ATOMS: atom_id res chain seq x y z
N HIS A 1 -8.98 1.30 -5.02
CA HIS A 1 -9.73 0.14 -5.52
C HIS A 1 -8.82 -1.10 -5.61
N GLU A 2 -7.69 -1.02 -6.33
CA GLU A 2 -6.78 -2.16 -6.56
C GLU A 2 -6.22 -2.87 -5.30
N LEU A 3 -5.78 -2.14 -4.27
CA LEU A 3 -5.31 -2.76 -3.02
C LEU A 3 -6.38 -3.65 -2.37
N GLY A 4 -7.65 -3.23 -2.40
CA GLY A 4 -8.77 -4.03 -1.89
C GLY A 4 -9.00 -5.29 -2.71
N THR A 5 -8.93 -5.21 -4.05
CA THR A 5 -9.04 -6.39 -4.91
C THR A 5 -7.91 -7.39 -4.67
N ASN A 6 -6.68 -6.90 -4.48
CA ASN A 6 -5.53 -7.76 -4.20
C ASN A 6 -5.64 -8.40 -2.81
N ALA A 7 -6.09 -7.66 -1.81
CA ALA A 7 -6.32 -8.19 -0.47
C ALA A 7 -7.33 -9.35 -0.49
N VAL A 8 -8.40 -9.25 -1.28
CA VAL A 8 -9.40 -10.32 -1.43
C VAL A 8 -8.85 -11.53 -2.19
N LYS A 9 -8.13 -11.30 -3.30
CA LYS A 9 -7.66 -12.39 -4.16
C LYS A 9 -6.44 -13.13 -3.60
N TYR A 10 -5.54 -12.42 -2.94
CA TYR A 10 -4.19 -12.90 -2.64
C TYR A 10 -3.71 -12.55 -1.23
N GLY A 11 -4.34 -11.59 -0.56
CA GLY A 11 -3.86 -11.01 0.68
C GLY A 11 -4.71 -11.33 1.90
N ALA A 12 -4.79 -10.41 2.85
CA ALA A 12 -5.44 -10.64 4.14
C ALA A 12 -6.94 -10.95 4.04
N LEU A 13 -7.65 -10.44 3.04
CA LEU A 13 -9.08 -10.69 2.89
C LEU A 13 -9.41 -11.97 2.11
N SER A 14 -8.40 -12.77 1.76
CA SER A 14 -8.59 -14.10 1.16
C SER A 14 -8.92 -15.19 2.18
N HIS A 15 -8.77 -14.90 3.48
CA HIS A 15 -9.06 -15.80 4.59
C HIS A 15 -9.87 -15.08 5.67
N ASP A 16 -10.70 -15.83 6.40
CA ASP A 16 -11.63 -15.28 7.40
C ASP A 16 -10.93 -14.62 8.61
N THR A 17 -9.65 -14.91 8.81
CA THR A 17 -8.84 -14.38 9.91
C THR A 17 -8.13 -13.08 9.58
N GLY A 18 -7.94 -12.75 8.30
CA GLY A 18 -7.14 -11.60 7.93
C GLY A 18 -7.91 -10.30 7.97
N ARG A 19 -7.18 -9.19 8.11
CA ARG A 19 -7.70 -7.84 8.28
C ARG A 19 -6.89 -6.85 7.47
N VAL A 20 -7.53 -5.75 7.09
CA VAL A 20 -6.88 -4.59 6.50
C VAL A 20 -7.07 -3.40 7.43
N ALA A 21 -5.97 -2.78 7.85
CA ALA A 21 -5.97 -1.51 8.54
C ALA A 21 -5.63 -0.39 7.53
N ILE A 22 -6.48 0.63 7.47
CA ILE A 22 -6.24 1.84 6.69
C ILE A 22 -6.11 2.98 7.68
N HIS A 23 -4.96 3.64 7.67
CA HIS A 23 -4.69 4.81 8.47
C HIS A 23 -4.31 5.98 7.57
N TRP A 24 -4.70 7.18 7.95
CA TRP A 24 -4.19 8.39 7.31
C TRP A 24 -3.87 9.45 8.35
N GLU A 25 -2.85 10.23 8.04
CA GLU A 25 -2.39 11.35 8.86
C GLU A 25 -1.92 12.50 7.99
N THR A 26 -2.01 13.72 8.52
CA THR A 26 -1.38 14.89 7.90
C THR A 26 0.10 14.89 8.26
N THR A 27 0.95 15.09 7.27
CA THR A 27 2.40 15.10 7.40
C THR A 27 2.98 16.25 6.58
N GLU A 28 4.30 16.29 6.45
CA GLU A 28 5.00 17.17 5.52
C GLU A 28 5.84 16.35 4.54
N LEU A 29 5.81 16.77 3.26
CA LEU A 29 6.66 16.21 2.21
C LEU A 29 7.34 17.36 1.47
N ASN A 30 8.68 17.40 1.52
CA ASN A 30 9.48 18.46 0.92
C ASN A 30 9.07 19.88 1.38
N GLY A 31 8.73 20.03 2.66
CA GLY A 31 8.33 21.31 3.26
C GLY A 31 6.93 21.80 2.85
N LYS A 32 6.11 20.91 2.28
CA LYS A 32 4.70 21.19 1.98
C LYS A 32 3.79 20.27 2.80
N PRO A 33 2.58 20.74 3.17
CA PRO A 33 1.57 19.88 3.74
C PRO A 33 1.33 18.67 2.85
N ALA A 34 1.21 17.51 3.46
CA ALA A 34 0.99 16.25 2.77
C ALA A 34 0.02 15.38 3.56
N VAL A 35 -0.53 14.37 2.90
CA VAL A 35 -1.29 13.30 3.53
C VAL A 35 -0.52 12.02 3.35
N ARG A 36 -0.26 11.33 4.46
CA ARG A 36 0.24 9.96 4.46
C ARG A 36 -0.93 9.01 4.60
N LEU A 37 -1.07 8.09 3.66
CA LEU A 37 -1.97 6.94 3.75
C LEU A 37 -1.14 5.68 3.98
N THR A 38 -1.50 4.92 5.01
CA THR A 38 -0.92 3.62 5.31
C THR A 38 -2.00 2.55 5.14
N TRP A 39 -1.72 1.57 4.30
CA TRP A 39 -2.49 0.34 4.13
C TRP A 39 -1.67 -0.82 4.68
N GLN A 40 -2.21 -1.52 5.67
CA GLN A 40 -1.56 -2.66 6.30
C GLN A 40 -2.49 -3.87 6.26
N GLU A 41 -2.00 -4.96 5.70
CA GLU A 41 -2.66 -6.26 5.74
C GLU A 41 -2.05 -7.09 6.85
N VAL A 42 -2.88 -7.82 7.61
CA VAL A 42 -2.45 -8.67 8.73
C VAL A 42 -3.26 -9.95 8.75
N GLY A 43 -2.63 -11.07 9.12
CA GLY A 43 -3.32 -12.35 9.34
C GLY A 43 -3.82 -13.01 8.06
N GLY A 44 -3.27 -12.61 6.92
CA GLY A 44 -3.43 -13.26 5.63
C GLY A 44 -2.46 -14.42 5.43
N PRO A 45 -2.53 -15.10 4.27
CA PRO A 45 -1.52 -16.08 3.90
C PRO A 45 -0.14 -15.41 3.75
N PRO A 46 0.96 -16.16 3.92
CA PRO A 46 2.31 -15.61 3.75
C PRO A 46 2.45 -14.90 2.42
N VAL A 47 2.76 -13.60 2.47
CA VAL A 47 2.88 -12.79 1.27
C VAL A 47 4.23 -13.06 0.62
N GLN A 48 4.23 -13.43 -0.66
CA GLN A 48 5.44 -13.45 -1.47
C GLN A 48 5.49 -12.24 -2.40
N PRO A 49 6.66 -11.63 -2.62
CA PRO A 49 6.83 -10.61 -3.63
C PRO A 49 6.36 -11.13 -5.00
N PRO A 50 5.56 -10.36 -5.75
CA PRO A 50 5.06 -10.83 -7.03
C PRO A 50 6.21 -11.03 -8.04
N GLN A 51 6.23 -12.17 -8.74
CA GLN A 51 7.27 -12.48 -9.75
C GLN A 51 7.18 -11.60 -11.00
N ARG A 52 6.03 -11.00 -11.27
CA ARG A 52 5.84 -9.97 -12.31
C ARG A 52 5.48 -8.65 -11.65
N LYS A 53 6.11 -7.57 -12.10
CA LYS A 53 5.68 -6.20 -11.77
C LYS A 53 4.25 -6.00 -12.29
N GLY A 54 3.29 -6.07 -11.38
CA GLY A 54 1.90 -5.67 -11.59
C GLY A 54 1.58 -4.44 -10.74
N PHE A 55 0.30 -4.04 -10.71
CA PHE A 55 -0.25 -2.76 -10.23
C PHE A 55 0.30 -2.12 -8.93
N GLY A 56 0.91 -2.87 -8.00
CA GLY A 56 1.71 -2.28 -6.91
C GLY A 56 2.84 -1.39 -7.44
N SER A 57 3.44 -1.76 -8.58
CA SER A 57 4.34 -0.90 -9.34
C SER A 57 3.62 0.30 -9.92
N THR A 58 2.37 0.19 -10.38
CA THR A 58 1.58 1.33 -10.91
C THR A 58 1.22 2.35 -9.83
N LEU A 59 1.00 1.95 -8.58
CA LEU A 59 0.82 2.87 -7.45
C LEU A 59 2.11 3.64 -7.15
N ILE A 60 3.24 2.93 -7.12
CA ILE A 60 4.57 3.53 -7.03
C ILE A 60 4.81 4.45 -8.24
N GLU A 61 4.54 4.00 -9.46
CA GLU A 61 4.71 4.76 -10.69
C GLU A 61 3.81 6.00 -10.74
N ARG A 62 2.57 5.97 -10.24
CA ARG A 62 1.67 7.13 -10.20
C ARG A 62 2.04 8.13 -9.11
N ALA A 63 2.53 7.66 -7.95
CA ALA A 63 3.12 8.54 -6.95
C ALA A 63 4.42 9.20 -7.46
N LEU A 64 5.17 8.48 -8.31
CA LEU A 64 6.41 8.98 -8.92
C LEU A 64 6.20 9.76 -10.23
N SER A 65 5.03 9.66 -10.88
CA SER A 65 4.75 10.33 -12.16
C SER A 65 3.75 11.47 -11.98
N GLY A 66 4.21 12.69 -12.24
CA GLY A 66 3.37 13.89 -12.31
C GLY A 66 2.83 14.43 -10.97
N THR A 67 3.11 13.78 -9.85
CA THR A 67 2.81 14.27 -8.49
C THR A 67 4.11 14.42 -7.69
N GLN A 68 4.15 15.33 -6.70
CA GLN A 68 5.26 15.38 -5.73
C GLN A 68 5.09 14.30 -4.65
N GLY A 69 4.54 13.12 -5.01
CA GLY A 69 4.22 12.05 -4.08
C GLY A 69 5.35 11.03 -3.91
N ARG A 70 5.23 10.19 -2.90
CA ARG A 70 6.09 9.04 -2.66
C ARG A 70 5.21 7.84 -2.33
N ALA A 71 5.55 6.66 -2.83
CA ALA A 71 4.96 5.43 -2.34
C ALA A 71 6.02 4.37 -2.08
N ALA A 72 5.78 3.55 -1.06
CA ALA A 72 6.62 2.42 -0.70
C ALA A 72 5.74 1.20 -0.44
N LEU A 73 6.12 0.06 -1.00
CA LEU A 73 5.50 -1.23 -0.71
C LEU A 73 6.52 -2.14 -0.04
N THR A 74 6.11 -2.79 1.04
CA THR A 74 6.87 -3.80 1.76
C THR A 74 6.03 -5.06 1.83
N PHE A 75 6.53 -6.13 1.23
CA PHE A 75 5.92 -7.46 1.27
C PHE A 75 6.55 -8.21 2.44
N ALA A 76 5.94 -8.13 3.61
CA ALA A 76 6.39 -8.85 4.79
C ALA A 76 5.65 -10.19 4.92
N PRO A 77 6.24 -11.22 5.56
CA PRO A 77 5.60 -12.53 5.67
C PRO A 77 4.23 -12.50 6.37
N ASP A 78 4.01 -11.52 7.24
CA ASP A 78 2.78 -11.28 8.00
C ASP A 78 1.74 -10.43 7.25
N GLY A 79 2.11 -9.83 6.11
CA GLY A 79 1.21 -9.10 5.25
C GLY A 79 1.86 -7.99 4.41
N LEU A 80 1.05 -7.36 3.57
CA LEU A 80 1.45 -6.21 2.78
C LEU A 80 1.38 -4.92 3.59
N LEU A 81 2.47 -4.15 3.58
CA LEU A 81 2.47 -2.75 4.02
C LEU A 81 2.67 -1.84 2.81
N CYS A 82 1.76 -0.88 2.62
CA CYS A 82 1.85 0.15 1.59
C CYS A 82 1.71 1.52 2.25
N VAL A 83 2.69 2.39 2.00
CA VAL A 83 2.70 3.77 2.50
C VAL A 83 2.73 4.70 1.30
N ILE A 84 1.82 5.68 1.27
CA ILE A 84 1.69 6.66 0.20
C ILE A 84 1.68 8.04 0.84
N ASP A 85 2.64 8.88 0.46
CA ASP A 85 2.67 10.30 0.79
C ASP A 85 2.26 11.11 -0.44
N ILE A 86 1.30 12.02 -0.27
CA ILE A 86 0.82 12.91 -1.34
C ILE A 86 0.87 14.34 -0.82
N ALA A 87 1.66 15.20 -1.46
CA ALA A 87 1.64 16.63 -1.18
C ALA A 87 0.27 17.23 -1.54
N VAL A 88 -0.24 18.12 -0.68
CA VAL A 88 -1.49 18.87 -0.86
C VAL A 88 -1.22 20.16 -1.64
#